data_AF-A0A0E3JXA1-F1
#
_entry.id   AF-A0A0E3JXA1-F1
#
_cell.length_a   1.000
_cell.length_b   1.000
_cell.length_c   1.000
_cell.angle_alpha   90.00
_cell.angle_beta   90.00
_cell.angle_gamma   90.00
#
_symmetry.space_group_name_H-M   'P 1'
#
loop_
_entity.id
_entity.type
_entity.pdbx_description
1 polymer ?
#
loop_
_entity_poly.entity_id
_entity_poly.type
_entity_poly.pdbx_seq_one_letter_code
_entity_poly.pdbx_strand_id
1 'polypeptide(L)'
;MENRIAKYLSAHYNLFQISPSYKAKRLASKYRFLDYMIERYLNMFSTEEELEEYLNSCSFPLKKSIRCNTLKTDCKKLEEIMLEKGFVLEKVKWLQHGYVVKRTPPKPSLGSTLEYLMGYYHIQGLASMVPAYVLNPSYDDFVLDMAAAPGGKTTQLSQIMQNKGLVIAVEKKRSRIRALLSNVNRLGAENVVLIKTDALNLININKSQFDKILLDAPCSGEGLIQKDPTRRYKTTMDDLRDFAHLQLSLIEIAYELLKKGGYIVYSTCSVAPEEDELIVNFAIEELGMKAMSVEGYPASNGYIEYYTTRFSNDVKNCLRFFPHKQGTEGFFLCLLKKE
;
A
#
# COMPACT_ATOMS: atom_id res chain seq x y z
N MET A 1 -14.70 15.31 -13.59
CA MET A 1 -14.13 13.99 -13.30
C MET A 1 -13.97 13.18 -14.58
N GLU A 2 -14.99 12.49 -15.10
CA GLU A 2 -14.83 11.51 -16.20
C GLU A 2 -14.10 12.02 -17.46
N ASN A 3 -14.44 13.22 -17.97
CA ASN A 3 -13.82 13.73 -19.20
C ASN A 3 -12.31 14.05 -19.03
N ARG A 4 -11.87 14.48 -17.83
CA ARG A 4 -10.46 14.77 -17.55
C ARG A 4 -9.64 13.48 -17.44
N ILE A 5 -10.14 12.51 -16.66
CA ILE A 5 -9.49 11.21 -16.46
C ILE A 5 -9.35 10.46 -17.80
N ALA A 6 -10.42 10.44 -18.60
CA ALA A 6 -10.39 9.82 -19.92
C ALA A 6 -9.33 10.46 -20.82
N LYS A 7 -9.28 11.79 -20.89
CA LYS A 7 -8.26 12.53 -21.65
C LYS A 7 -6.84 12.21 -21.15
N TYR A 8 -6.64 12.14 -19.84
CA TYR A 8 -5.36 11.84 -19.24
C TYR A 8 -4.88 10.42 -19.57
N LEU A 9 -5.74 9.42 -19.44
CA LEU A 9 -5.43 8.04 -19.83
C LEU A 9 -5.19 7.90 -21.34
N SER A 10 -5.91 8.63 -22.18
CA SER A 10 -5.65 8.67 -23.61
C SER A 10 -4.28 9.26 -23.93
N ALA A 11 -3.85 10.31 -23.22
CA ALA A 11 -2.52 10.90 -23.39
C ALA A 11 -1.39 9.93 -22.98
N HIS A 12 -1.66 9.02 -22.04
CA HIS A 12 -0.71 8.03 -21.54
C HIS A 12 -1.00 6.61 -22.04
N TYR A 13 -1.77 6.47 -23.12
CA TYR A 13 -2.24 5.17 -23.60
C TYR A 13 -1.10 4.22 -23.99
N ASN A 14 0.05 4.76 -24.41
CA ASN A 14 1.25 3.98 -24.74
C ASN A 14 1.80 3.16 -23.56
N LEU A 15 1.54 3.56 -22.31
CA LEU A 15 1.89 2.76 -21.14
C LEU A 15 1.13 1.44 -21.09
N PHE A 16 -0.05 1.39 -21.70
CA PHE A 16 -0.90 0.21 -21.71
C PHE A 16 -0.70 -0.66 -22.97
N GLN A 17 0.16 -0.25 -23.90
CA GLN A 17 0.45 -0.97 -25.14
C GLN A 17 1.83 -1.59 -25.09
N ILE A 18 1.88 -2.90 -24.80
CA ILE A 18 3.14 -3.62 -24.61
C ILE A 18 3.19 -4.82 -25.52
N SER A 19 4.26 -4.88 -26.31
CA SER A 19 4.55 -6.00 -27.20
C SER A 19 5.73 -6.81 -26.64
N PRO A 20 5.50 -8.03 -26.13
CA PRO A 20 6.55 -8.81 -25.48
C PRO A 20 7.67 -9.19 -26.46
N SER A 21 8.90 -8.83 -26.11
CA SER A 21 10.11 -9.20 -26.85
C SER A 21 10.37 -10.71 -26.77
N TYR A 22 11.24 -11.22 -27.66
CA TYR A 22 11.70 -12.62 -27.58
C TYR A 22 12.31 -12.94 -26.20
N LYS A 23 13.04 -11.97 -25.65
CA LYS A 23 13.65 -12.05 -24.33
C LYS A 23 12.60 -12.18 -23.23
N ALA A 24 11.56 -11.34 -23.25
CA ALA A 24 10.47 -11.42 -22.29
C ALA A 24 9.76 -12.77 -22.36
N LYS A 25 9.47 -13.29 -23.55
CA LYS A 25 8.85 -14.62 -23.73
C LYS A 25 9.70 -15.75 -23.16
N ARG A 26 11.03 -15.69 -23.34
CA ARG A 26 11.97 -16.67 -22.78
C ARG A 26 11.93 -16.67 -21.24
N LEU A 27 12.05 -15.49 -20.63
CA LEU A 27 12.04 -15.32 -19.18
C LEU A 27 10.67 -15.65 -18.56
N ALA A 28 9.58 -15.29 -19.24
CA ALA A 28 8.22 -15.60 -18.84
C ALA A 28 7.98 -17.10 -18.73
N SER A 29 8.48 -17.87 -19.70
CA SER A 29 8.45 -19.35 -19.66
C SER A 29 9.26 -19.91 -18.48
N LYS A 30 10.48 -19.39 -18.26
CA LYS A 30 11.38 -19.82 -17.16
C LYS A 30 10.76 -19.58 -15.78
N TYR A 31 10.20 -18.39 -15.54
CA TYR A 31 9.70 -17.97 -14.21
C TYR A 31 8.19 -18.14 -14.01
N ARG A 32 7.46 -18.57 -15.04
CA ARG A 32 5.99 -18.76 -15.07
C ARG A 32 5.23 -17.47 -14.80
N PHE A 33 5.54 -16.44 -15.58
CA PHE A 33 4.85 -15.15 -15.61
C PHE A 33 4.18 -14.95 -16.97
N LEU A 34 3.25 -14.00 -17.07
CA LEU A 34 2.80 -13.49 -18.36
C LEU A 34 3.95 -12.72 -19.04
N ASP A 35 4.06 -12.88 -20.35
CA ASP A 35 5.13 -12.29 -21.15
C ASP A 35 5.12 -10.77 -21.14
N TYR A 36 3.94 -10.15 -21.15
CA TYR A 36 3.79 -8.71 -21.01
C TYR A 36 4.31 -8.19 -19.66
N MET A 37 4.15 -8.96 -18.56
CA MET A 37 4.64 -8.54 -17.24
C MET A 37 6.16 -8.51 -17.22
N ILE A 38 6.80 -9.51 -17.85
CA ILE A 38 8.26 -9.52 -17.96
C ILE A 38 8.76 -8.38 -18.84
N GLU A 39 8.06 -8.06 -19.93
CA GLU A 39 8.41 -6.91 -20.76
C GLU A 39 8.33 -5.60 -19.96
N ARG A 40 7.31 -5.43 -19.13
CA ARG A 40 7.21 -4.28 -18.20
C ARG A 40 8.39 -4.23 -17.24
N TYR A 41 8.71 -5.36 -16.61
CA TYR A 41 9.82 -5.42 -15.66
C TYR A 41 11.18 -5.17 -16.30
N LEU A 42 11.39 -5.59 -17.57
CA LEU A 42 12.58 -5.23 -18.35
C LEU A 42 12.71 -3.73 -18.56
N ASN A 43 11.59 -3.00 -18.64
CA ASN A 43 11.58 -1.54 -18.76
C ASN A 43 11.69 -0.82 -17.39
N MET A 44 11.53 -1.55 -16.28
CA MET A 44 11.63 -0.98 -14.91
C MET A 44 13.02 -1.17 -14.29
N PHE A 45 13.66 -2.30 -14.54
CA PHE A 45 14.96 -2.65 -13.96
C PHE A 45 16.09 -2.31 -14.93
N SER A 46 17.21 -1.83 -14.39
CA SER A 46 18.31 -1.32 -15.22
C SER A 46 19.10 -2.45 -15.89
N THR A 47 19.08 -3.65 -15.30
CA THR A 47 19.82 -4.81 -15.80
C THR A 47 18.95 -6.08 -15.80
N GLU A 48 19.32 -7.05 -16.66
CA GLU A 48 18.68 -8.38 -16.64
C GLU A 48 18.96 -9.14 -15.34
N GLU A 49 20.14 -8.95 -14.75
CA GLU A 49 20.50 -9.54 -13.47
C GLU A 49 19.57 -9.09 -12.34
N GLU A 50 19.31 -7.77 -12.24
CA GLU A 50 18.38 -7.20 -11.26
C GLU A 50 16.95 -7.73 -11.46
N LEU A 51 16.51 -7.85 -12.72
CA LEU A 51 15.22 -8.48 -13.03
C LEU A 51 15.18 -9.94 -12.58
N GLU A 52 16.21 -10.73 -12.87
CA GLU A 52 16.25 -12.13 -12.45
C GLU A 52 16.27 -12.26 -10.91
N GLU A 53 16.96 -11.37 -10.19
CA GLU A 53 16.90 -11.30 -8.73
C GLU A 53 15.47 -11.01 -8.23
N TYR A 54 14.76 -10.06 -8.85
CA TYR A 54 13.36 -9.79 -8.55
C TYR A 54 12.48 -11.03 -8.79
N LEU A 55 12.58 -11.68 -9.94
CA LEU A 55 11.79 -12.86 -10.29
C LEU A 55 12.09 -14.05 -9.38
N ASN A 56 13.35 -14.25 -9.01
CA ASN A 56 13.77 -15.27 -8.04
C ASN A 56 13.18 -14.97 -6.66
N SER A 57 13.29 -13.72 -6.18
CA SER A 57 12.73 -13.33 -4.89
C SER A 57 11.22 -13.57 -4.82
N CYS A 58 10.49 -13.36 -5.92
CA CYS A 58 9.06 -13.63 -6.04
C CYS A 58 8.67 -15.10 -5.86
N SER A 59 9.63 -16.03 -5.90
CA SER A 59 9.42 -17.48 -5.74
C SER A 59 9.61 -17.96 -4.29
N PHE A 60 10.10 -17.10 -3.40
CA PHE A 60 10.24 -17.42 -1.98
C PHE A 60 9.15 -16.71 -1.16
N PRO A 61 8.61 -17.36 -0.12
CA PRO A 61 7.60 -16.75 0.73
C PRO A 61 8.20 -15.61 1.55
N LEU A 62 7.42 -14.56 1.77
CA LEU A 62 7.78 -13.45 2.65
C LEU A 62 7.98 -13.92 4.09
N LYS A 63 8.98 -13.34 4.75
CA LYS A 63 9.13 -13.48 6.20
C LYS A 63 7.89 -12.89 6.88
N LYS A 64 7.33 -13.64 7.83
CA LYS A 64 6.18 -13.16 8.59
C LYS A 64 6.60 -11.98 9.46
N SER A 65 5.72 -11.00 9.57
CA SER A 65 5.93 -9.79 10.37
C SER A 65 4.67 -9.42 11.14
N ILE A 66 4.88 -8.71 12.26
CA ILE A 66 3.82 -8.25 13.14
C ILE A 66 4.03 -6.79 13.51
N ARG A 67 2.93 -6.07 13.71
CA ARG A 67 2.89 -4.74 14.32
C ARG A 67 2.46 -4.86 15.77
N CYS A 68 3.29 -4.38 16.69
CA CYS A 68 2.92 -4.21 18.09
C CYS A 68 1.81 -3.15 18.24
N ASN A 69 0.77 -3.44 19.02
CA ASN A 69 -0.34 -2.54 19.28
C ASN A 69 -0.16 -1.81 20.63
N THR A 70 0.32 -0.57 20.56
CA THR A 70 0.58 0.27 21.74
C THR A 70 -0.68 0.76 22.45
N LEU A 71 -1.88 0.58 21.86
CA LEU A 71 -3.14 0.84 22.58
C LEU A 71 -3.42 -0.18 23.68
N LYS A 72 -2.80 -1.38 23.60
CA LYS A 72 -3.11 -2.51 24.50
C LYS A 72 -1.93 -3.05 25.29
N THR A 73 -0.71 -2.88 24.79
CA THR A 73 0.50 -3.37 25.47
C THR A 73 1.72 -2.55 25.11
N ASP A 74 2.73 -2.58 25.98
CA ASP A 74 4.09 -2.17 25.61
C ASP A 74 4.76 -3.21 24.68
N CYS A 75 5.62 -2.74 23.78
CA CYS A 75 6.25 -3.60 22.78
C CYS A 75 7.38 -4.47 23.33
N LYS A 76 8.11 -4.03 24.38
CA LYS A 76 9.11 -4.88 25.04
C LYS A 76 8.42 -6.01 25.81
N LYS A 77 7.33 -5.68 26.50
CA LYS A 77 6.49 -6.69 27.18
C LYS A 77 5.93 -7.72 26.19
N LEU A 78 5.48 -7.28 25.01
CA LEU A 78 5.04 -8.20 23.96
C LEU A 78 6.18 -9.12 23.50
N GLU A 79 7.39 -8.58 23.33
CA GLU A 79 8.57 -9.34 22.92
C GLU A 79 8.92 -10.44 23.94
N GLU A 80 8.89 -10.13 25.23
CA GLU A 80 9.11 -11.08 26.32
C GLU A 80 8.08 -12.21 26.33
N ILE A 81 6.78 -11.87 26.28
CA ILE A 81 5.68 -12.86 26.27
C ILE A 81 5.79 -13.79 25.05
N MET A 82 6.15 -13.25 23.89
CA MET A 82 6.28 -14.02 22.66
C MET A 82 7.52 -14.94 22.71
N LEU A 83 8.61 -14.49 23.34
CA LEU A 83 9.82 -15.29 23.56
C LEU A 83 9.56 -16.50 24.45
N GLU A 84 8.83 -16.33 25.55
CA GLU A 84 8.40 -17.43 26.43
C GLU A 84 7.59 -18.49 25.69
N LYS A 85 6.82 -18.08 24.68
CA LYS A 85 6.05 -18.98 23.81
C LYS A 85 6.87 -19.59 22.66
N GLY A 86 8.16 -19.31 22.60
CA GLY A 86 9.09 -19.85 21.61
C GLY A 86 9.17 -19.06 20.29
N PHE A 87 8.46 -17.93 20.16
CA PHE A 87 8.62 -17.02 19.02
C PHE A 87 9.85 -16.16 19.22
N VAL A 88 10.67 -15.99 18.17
CA VAL A 88 11.78 -15.03 18.20
C VAL A 88 11.41 -13.87 17.30
N LEU A 89 11.19 -12.70 17.91
CA LEU A 89 10.90 -11.46 17.23
C LEU A 89 12.18 -10.64 17.08
N GLU A 90 12.34 -9.99 15.93
CA GLU A 90 13.44 -9.06 15.68
C GLU A 90 12.85 -7.70 15.31
N LYS A 91 13.18 -6.68 16.11
CA LYS A 91 12.69 -5.32 15.89
C LYS A 91 13.27 -4.74 14.60
N VAL A 92 12.40 -4.17 13.77
CA VAL A 92 12.79 -3.50 12.53
C VAL A 92 13.23 -2.07 12.85
N LYS A 93 14.49 -1.73 12.58
CA LYS A 93 15.08 -0.43 12.98
C LYS A 93 14.33 0.79 12.42
N TRP A 94 13.81 0.67 11.20
CA TRP A 94 13.11 1.75 10.49
C TRP A 94 11.58 1.73 10.70
N LEU A 95 11.05 0.84 11.53
CA LEU A 95 9.63 0.81 11.91
C LEU A 95 9.48 0.82 13.43
N GLN A 96 8.85 1.86 13.97
CA GLN A 96 8.72 2.05 15.42
C GLN A 96 8.12 0.83 16.15
N HIS A 97 7.06 0.25 15.59
CA HIS A 97 6.31 -0.87 16.19
C HIS A 97 6.38 -2.17 15.35
N GLY A 98 7.29 -2.25 14.37
CA GLY A 98 7.38 -3.38 13.44
C GLY A 98 8.39 -4.44 13.88
N TYR A 99 8.00 -5.71 13.79
CA TYR A 99 8.85 -6.85 14.11
C TYR A 99 8.81 -7.90 12.99
N VAL A 100 9.97 -8.49 12.69
CA VAL A 100 10.09 -9.70 11.85
C VAL A 100 10.10 -10.92 12.75
N VAL A 101 9.36 -11.97 12.37
CA VAL A 101 9.34 -13.23 13.09
C VAL A 101 10.46 -14.13 12.54
N LYS A 102 11.56 -14.26 13.28
CA LYS A 102 12.74 -15.06 12.90
C LYS A 102 12.54 -16.55 13.18
N ARG A 103 11.83 -16.87 14.26
CA ARG A 103 11.50 -18.25 14.64
C ARG A 103 10.05 -18.34 15.10
N THR A 104 9.36 -19.39 14.69
CA THR A 104 7.99 -19.73 15.09
C THR A 104 8.00 -21.11 15.74
N PRO A 105 7.36 -21.32 16.90
CA PRO A 105 7.19 -22.66 17.47
C PRO A 105 6.25 -23.51 16.58
N PRO A 106 6.24 -24.85 16.73
CA PRO A 106 5.31 -25.71 16.00
C PRO A 106 3.82 -25.35 16.25
N LYS A 107 3.47 -24.99 17.49
CA LYS A 107 2.16 -24.49 17.91
C LYS A 107 2.33 -23.53 19.10
N PRO A 108 1.43 -22.55 19.29
CA PRO A 108 0.37 -22.13 18.38
C PRO A 108 0.90 -21.34 17.17
N SER A 109 0.05 -21.12 16.15
CA SER A 109 0.38 -20.22 15.04
C SER A 109 0.29 -18.75 15.48
N LEU A 110 0.95 -17.82 14.77
CA LEU A 110 0.86 -16.38 15.06
C LEU A 110 -0.59 -15.85 15.10
N GLY A 111 -1.50 -16.41 14.30
CA GLY A 111 -2.90 -15.98 14.27
C GLY A 111 -3.77 -16.65 15.35
N SER A 112 -3.19 -17.49 16.20
CA SER A 112 -3.89 -18.32 17.19
C SER A 112 -3.33 -18.17 18.60
N THR A 113 -2.38 -17.25 18.82
CA THR A 113 -1.90 -16.91 20.15
C THR A 113 -2.97 -16.14 20.92
N LEU A 114 -2.94 -16.21 22.25
CA LEU A 114 -3.81 -15.40 23.09
C LEU A 114 -3.56 -13.89 22.85
N GLU A 115 -2.30 -13.50 22.67
CA GLU A 115 -1.88 -12.11 22.41
C GLU A 115 -2.47 -11.57 21.12
N TYR A 116 -2.52 -12.40 20.06
CA TYR A 116 -3.21 -12.03 18.84
C TYR A 116 -4.71 -11.86 19.07
N LEU A 117 -5.36 -12.81 19.77
CA LEU A 117 -6.80 -12.73 20.04
C LEU A 117 -7.16 -11.53 20.94
N MET A 118 -6.31 -11.17 21.89
CA MET A 118 -6.46 -9.99 22.75
C MET A 118 -6.12 -8.68 22.03
N GLY A 119 -5.51 -8.75 20.85
CA GLY A 119 -5.16 -7.60 20.01
C GLY A 119 -3.86 -6.90 20.41
N TYR A 120 -2.93 -7.59 21.07
CA TYR A 120 -1.62 -7.05 21.43
C TYR A 120 -0.72 -6.83 20.22
N TYR A 121 -0.99 -7.54 19.12
CA TYR A 121 -0.37 -7.28 17.83
C TYR A 121 -1.30 -7.58 16.66
N HIS A 122 -0.90 -7.10 15.49
CA HIS A 122 -1.53 -7.40 14.22
C HIS A 122 -0.51 -7.99 13.23
N ILE A 123 -0.91 -8.98 12.44
CA ILE A 123 -0.06 -9.57 11.40
C ILE A 123 -0.20 -8.70 10.15
N GLN A 124 0.88 -8.03 9.75
CA GLN A 124 0.89 -7.04 8.67
C GLN A 124 2.27 -7.02 8.03
N GLY A 125 2.33 -6.88 6.70
CA GLY A 125 3.59 -6.75 5.97
C GLY A 125 4.34 -5.48 6.37
N LEU A 126 5.67 -5.48 6.22
CA LEU A 126 6.49 -4.37 6.72
C LEU A 126 6.24 -3.09 5.92
N ALA A 127 6.20 -3.18 4.59
CA ALA A 127 5.92 -2.03 3.74
C ALA A 127 4.49 -1.52 3.96
N SER A 128 3.54 -2.42 4.20
CA SER A 128 2.16 -2.09 4.54
C SER A 128 1.99 -1.29 5.84
N MET A 129 3.01 -1.23 6.73
CA MET A 129 2.98 -0.39 7.93
C MET A 129 3.39 1.06 7.65
N VAL A 130 4.10 1.32 6.55
CA VAL A 130 4.69 2.63 6.26
C VAL A 130 3.64 3.71 5.99
N PRO A 131 2.56 3.48 5.20
CA PRO A 131 1.61 4.53 4.85
C PRO A 131 1.00 5.29 6.04
N ALA A 132 0.63 4.59 7.10
CA ALA A 132 0.06 5.22 8.29
C ALA A 132 1.08 6.09 9.04
N TYR A 133 2.35 5.65 9.14
CA TYR A 133 3.42 6.46 9.73
C TYR A 133 3.80 7.66 8.87
N VAL A 134 3.75 7.53 7.54
CA VAL A 134 4.03 8.63 6.62
C VAL A 134 2.91 9.67 6.67
N LEU A 135 1.65 9.25 6.80
CA LEU A 135 0.52 10.18 6.96
C LEU A 135 0.62 10.92 8.31
N ASN A 136 1.09 10.24 9.35
CA ASN A 136 1.37 10.79 10.68
C ASN A 136 0.27 11.69 11.27
N PRO A 137 -0.98 11.22 11.40
CA PRO A 137 -2.07 12.05 11.94
C PRO A 137 -1.81 12.53 13.36
N SER A 138 -2.21 13.79 13.61
CA SER A 138 -2.29 14.38 14.95
C SER A 138 -3.43 13.75 15.75
N TYR A 139 -3.40 13.96 17.07
CA TYR A 139 -4.44 13.49 17.98
C TYR A 139 -5.83 14.10 17.72
N ASP A 140 -5.90 15.27 17.07
CA ASP A 140 -7.16 15.97 16.82
C ASP A 140 -7.57 15.97 15.33
N ASP A 141 -6.79 15.30 14.48
CA ASP A 141 -7.06 15.28 13.04
C ASP A 141 -8.36 14.52 12.72
N PHE A 142 -9.09 15.00 11.72
CA PHE A 142 -10.14 14.24 11.08
C PHE A 142 -9.58 13.48 9.87
N VAL A 143 -9.51 12.15 9.97
CA VAL A 143 -8.82 11.27 9.03
C VAL A 143 -9.81 10.42 8.24
N LEU A 144 -9.58 10.28 6.93
CA LEU A 144 -10.32 9.35 6.07
C LEU A 144 -9.42 8.20 5.60
N ASP A 145 -9.87 6.97 5.74
CA ASP A 145 -9.32 5.78 5.09
C ASP A 145 -10.33 5.30 4.02
N MET A 146 -10.01 5.56 2.75
CA MET A 146 -10.94 5.37 1.63
C MET A 146 -11.15 3.89 1.23
N ALA A 147 -10.25 3.00 1.65
CA ALA A 147 -10.27 1.59 1.25
C ALA A 147 -9.80 0.70 2.43
N ALA A 148 -10.55 0.78 3.52
CA ALA A 148 -10.07 0.41 4.84
C ALA A 148 -9.87 -1.10 5.07
N ALA A 149 -10.66 -1.99 4.45
CA ALA A 149 -10.61 -3.39 4.83
C ALA A 149 -9.31 -4.08 4.35
N PRO A 150 -8.70 -4.97 5.15
CA PRO A 150 -9.24 -5.59 6.36
C PRO A 150 -9.03 -4.80 7.67
N GLY A 151 -8.53 -3.56 7.64
CA GLY A 151 -8.44 -2.66 8.80
C GLY A 151 -7.05 -2.55 9.42
N GLY A 152 -6.04 -3.17 8.82
CA GLY A 152 -4.66 -3.12 9.34
C GLY A 152 -4.14 -1.69 9.42
N LYS A 153 -4.24 -0.93 8.33
CA LYS A 153 -3.81 0.48 8.26
C LYS A 153 -4.75 1.40 9.05
N THR A 154 -6.07 1.18 8.96
CA THR A 154 -7.08 1.93 9.75
C THR A 154 -6.80 1.89 11.26
N THR A 155 -6.57 0.69 11.80
CA THR A 155 -6.26 0.52 13.23
C THR A 155 -4.88 1.06 13.59
N GLN A 156 -3.97 1.16 12.61
CA GLN A 156 -2.68 1.80 12.80
C GLN A 156 -2.82 3.32 12.91
N LEU A 157 -3.68 3.94 12.10
CA LEU A 157 -3.99 5.36 12.21
C LEU A 157 -4.56 5.67 13.60
N SER A 158 -5.54 4.88 14.04
CA SER A 158 -6.10 4.96 15.40
C SER A 158 -5.04 4.81 16.51
N GLN A 159 -4.10 3.86 16.34
CA GLN A 159 -2.98 3.67 17.26
C GLN A 159 -2.05 4.89 17.31
N ILE A 160 -1.72 5.51 16.17
CA ILE A 160 -0.91 6.73 16.10
C ILE A 160 -1.63 7.89 16.79
N MET A 161 -2.94 8.01 16.56
CA MET A 161 -3.79 9.03 17.17
C MET A 161 -4.14 8.75 18.64
N GLN A 162 -3.64 7.65 19.23
CA GLN A 162 -3.94 7.25 20.62
C GLN A 162 -5.45 7.25 20.95
N ASN A 163 -6.29 6.74 20.04
CA ASN A 163 -7.75 6.75 20.17
C ASN A 163 -8.39 8.16 20.30
N LYS A 164 -7.71 9.23 19.90
CA LYS A 164 -8.25 10.60 19.86
C LYS A 164 -8.59 11.03 18.43
N GLY A 165 -9.31 12.13 18.27
CA GLY A 165 -9.75 12.59 16.95
C GLY A 165 -10.75 11.62 16.32
N LEU A 166 -10.79 11.52 15.00
CA LEU A 166 -11.76 10.66 14.32
C LEU A 166 -11.18 10.06 13.03
N VAL A 167 -11.36 8.75 12.84
CA VAL A 167 -11.02 8.03 11.61
C VAL A 167 -12.30 7.50 10.95
N ILE A 168 -12.60 7.97 9.74
CA ILE A 168 -13.65 7.39 8.89
C ILE A 168 -13.06 6.27 8.05
N ALA A 169 -13.57 5.06 8.20
CA ALA A 169 -13.10 3.87 7.49
C ALA A 169 -14.14 3.41 6.48
N VAL A 170 -13.82 3.53 5.19
CA VAL A 170 -14.75 3.22 4.09
C VAL A 170 -14.45 1.85 3.48
N GLU A 171 -15.48 1.04 3.30
CA GLU A 171 -15.38 -0.23 2.57
C GLU A 171 -16.65 -0.52 1.76
N LYS A 172 -16.48 -0.81 0.47
CA LYS A 172 -17.57 -1.11 -0.46
C LYS A 172 -18.22 -2.47 -0.21
N LYS A 173 -17.41 -3.51 0.01
CA LYS A 173 -17.87 -4.90 0.05
C LYS A 173 -18.33 -5.31 1.44
N ARG A 174 -19.61 -5.69 1.55
CA ARG A 174 -20.21 -6.19 2.81
C ARG A 174 -19.43 -7.35 3.42
N SER A 175 -18.87 -8.25 2.60
CA SER A 175 -18.08 -9.38 3.05
C SER A 175 -16.79 -8.96 3.76
N ARG A 176 -16.16 -7.86 3.32
CA ARG A 176 -14.91 -7.34 3.88
C ARG A 176 -15.11 -6.48 5.13
N ILE A 177 -16.27 -5.82 5.26
CA ILE A 177 -16.62 -5.04 6.46
C ILE A 177 -16.58 -5.89 7.73
N ARG A 178 -16.97 -7.16 7.66
CA ARG A 178 -16.90 -8.05 8.84
C ARG A 178 -15.47 -8.20 9.37
N ALA A 179 -14.49 -8.34 8.46
CA ALA A 179 -13.09 -8.42 8.83
C ALA A 179 -12.57 -7.09 9.38
N LEU A 180 -12.96 -5.96 8.76
CA LEU A 180 -12.65 -4.62 9.25
C LEU A 180 -13.19 -4.40 10.66
N LEU A 181 -14.48 -4.61 10.89
CA LEU A 181 -15.13 -4.48 12.19
C LEU A 181 -14.49 -5.39 13.26
N SER A 182 -14.21 -6.64 12.90
CA SER A 182 -13.51 -7.58 13.78
C SER A 182 -12.13 -7.06 14.18
N ASN A 183 -11.33 -6.55 13.25
CA ASN A 183 -10.01 -6.01 13.55
C ASN A 183 -10.06 -4.70 14.35
N VAL A 184 -10.99 -3.80 14.05
CA VAL A 184 -11.21 -2.56 14.81
C VAL A 184 -11.52 -2.88 16.28
N ASN A 185 -12.49 -3.76 16.53
CA ASN A 185 -12.85 -4.19 17.88
C ASN A 185 -11.71 -4.95 18.57
N ARG A 186 -11.11 -5.93 17.88
CA ARG A 186 -10.03 -6.76 18.43
C ARG A 186 -8.83 -5.90 18.84
N LEU A 187 -8.47 -4.90 18.05
CA LEU A 187 -7.31 -4.05 18.30
C LEU A 187 -7.63 -2.86 19.23
N GLY A 188 -8.88 -2.65 19.63
CA GLY A 188 -9.27 -1.58 20.55
C GLY A 188 -9.17 -0.19 19.93
N ALA A 189 -9.46 -0.08 18.64
CA ALA A 189 -9.50 1.18 17.92
C ALA A 189 -10.88 1.83 18.13
N GLU A 190 -10.97 2.80 19.04
CA GLU A 190 -12.24 3.34 19.56
C GLU A 190 -12.72 4.58 18.78
N ASN A 191 -11.80 5.30 18.15
CA ASN A 191 -12.07 6.52 17.38
C ASN A 191 -12.38 6.24 15.89
N VAL A 192 -12.87 5.04 15.54
CA VAL A 192 -13.09 4.62 14.15
C VAL A 192 -14.59 4.48 13.85
N VAL A 193 -15.06 5.19 12.82
CA VAL A 193 -16.42 5.05 12.28
C VAL A 193 -16.37 4.32 10.94
N LEU A 194 -17.08 3.21 10.84
CA LEU A 194 -17.12 2.38 9.64
C LEU A 194 -18.28 2.79 8.75
N ILE A 195 -18.01 3.11 7.48
CA ILE A 195 -19.02 3.46 6.49
C ILE A 195 -19.00 2.44 5.35
N LYS A 196 -20.15 1.78 5.12
CA LYS A 196 -20.35 0.93 3.96
C LYS A 196 -20.81 1.76 2.77
N THR A 197 -19.88 2.16 1.92
CA THR A 197 -20.20 2.81 0.65
C THR A 197 -19.11 2.52 -0.37
N ASP A 198 -19.41 2.74 -1.65
CA ASP A 198 -18.36 2.98 -2.63
C ASP A 198 -17.67 4.30 -2.28
N ALA A 199 -16.34 4.30 -2.23
CA ALA A 199 -15.56 5.50 -1.98
C ALA A 199 -15.79 6.56 -3.07
N LEU A 200 -16.19 6.14 -4.27
CA LEU A 200 -16.62 7.05 -5.34
C LEU A 200 -17.85 7.90 -4.96
N ASN A 201 -18.72 7.40 -4.07
CA ASN A 201 -19.90 8.13 -3.63
C ASN A 201 -19.60 9.22 -2.58
N LEU A 202 -18.37 9.26 -2.05
CA LEU A 202 -17.96 10.28 -1.09
C LEU A 202 -17.90 11.68 -1.71
N ILE A 203 -17.92 11.81 -3.03
CA ILE A 203 -18.04 13.14 -3.67
C ILE A 203 -19.29 13.92 -3.23
N ASN A 204 -20.33 13.21 -2.73
CA ASN A 204 -21.59 13.79 -2.28
C ASN A 204 -21.58 14.27 -0.82
N ILE A 205 -20.52 13.98 -0.05
CA ILE A 205 -20.36 14.57 1.28
C ILE A 205 -19.72 15.95 1.17
N ASN A 206 -19.79 16.73 2.24
CA ASN A 206 -19.22 18.09 2.24
C ASN A 206 -17.73 18.04 1.88
N LYS A 207 -17.32 18.91 0.96
CA LYS A 207 -15.93 19.04 0.52
C LYS A 207 -15.04 19.61 1.63
N SER A 208 -13.73 19.39 1.51
CA SER A 208 -12.71 19.97 2.41
C SER A 208 -12.97 19.72 3.91
N GLN A 209 -13.30 18.48 4.26
CA GLN A 209 -13.58 18.07 5.63
C GLN A 209 -12.40 17.42 6.34
N PHE A 210 -11.51 16.75 5.61
CA PHE A 210 -10.47 15.92 6.21
C PHE A 210 -9.13 16.66 6.27
N ASP A 211 -8.47 16.56 7.41
CA ASP A 211 -7.10 17.05 7.59
C ASP A 211 -6.12 16.13 6.87
N LYS A 212 -6.40 14.83 6.90
CA LYS A 212 -5.55 13.78 6.34
C LYS A 212 -6.36 12.65 5.71
N ILE A 213 -5.86 12.11 4.61
CA ILE A 213 -6.50 11.00 3.90
C ILE A 213 -5.48 9.90 3.60
N LEU A 214 -5.83 8.67 3.93
CA LEU A 214 -5.15 7.47 3.46
C LEU A 214 -5.94 6.88 2.29
N LEU A 215 -5.29 6.83 1.12
CA LEU A 215 -5.78 6.15 -0.06
C LEU A 215 -4.87 4.95 -0.36
N ASP A 216 -5.13 3.84 0.35
CA ASP A 216 -4.54 2.53 0.03
C ASP A 216 -5.35 1.88 -1.10
N ALA A 217 -5.04 2.26 -2.33
CA ALA A 217 -5.95 2.09 -3.45
C ALA A 217 -6.12 0.60 -3.86
N PRO A 218 -7.32 0.19 -4.28
CA PRO A 218 -7.51 -1.11 -4.93
C PRO A 218 -6.62 -1.22 -6.17
N CYS A 219 -5.82 -2.27 -6.24
CA CYS A 219 -4.82 -2.47 -7.29
C CYS A 219 -4.73 -3.94 -7.73
N SER A 220 -3.98 -4.18 -8.79
CA SER A 220 -3.62 -5.52 -9.31
C SER A 220 -2.97 -6.41 -8.24
N GLY A 221 -2.25 -5.78 -7.30
CA GLY A 221 -1.51 -6.44 -6.23
C GLY A 221 -0.30 -7.22 -6.73
N GLU A 222 0.30 -6.82 -7.85
CA GLU A 222 1.52 -7.45 -8.40
C GLU A 222 2.67 -7.55 -7.39
N GLY A 223 2.76 -6.60 -6.45
CA GLY A 223 3.75 -6.64 -5.37
C GLY A 223 3.53 -7.76 -4.33
N LEU A 224 2.39 -8.45 -4.38
CA LEU A 224 2.03 -9.53 -3.46
C LEU A 224 2.26 -10.94 -4.02
N ILE A 225 2.99 -11.11 -5.12
CA ILE A 225 3.23 -12.42 -5.76
C ILE A 225 3.83 -13.45 -4.79
N GLN A 226 4.71 -13.04 -3.86
CA GLN A 226 5.26 -13.95 -2.84
C GLN A 226 4.21 -14.48 -1.85
N LYS A 227 3.12 -13.73 -1.65
CA LYS A 227 2.00 -14.10 -0.79
C LYS A 227 0.91 -14.85 -1.56
N ASP A 228 0.72 -14.50 -2.82
CA ASP A 228 -0.29 -15.07 -3.72
C ASP A 228 0.32 -15.29 -5.12
N PRO A 229 0.96 -16.45 -5.35
CA PRO A 229 1.65 -16.74 -6.62
C PRO A 229 0.72 -16.78 -7.84
N THR A 230 -0.60 -16.86 -7.65
CA THR A 230 -1.57 -16.84 -8.75
C THR A 230 -1.55 -15.52 -9.52
N ARG A 231 -1.03 -14.45 -8.91
CA ARG A 231 -0.92 -13.11 -9.51
C ARG A 231 0.05 -13.02 -10.67
N ARG A 232 0.91 -14.02 -10.88
CA ARG A 232 1.80 -14.09 -12.04
C ARG A 232 1.07 -14.26 -13.37
N TYR A 233 -0.20 -14.67 -13.34
CA TYR A 233 -0.98 -15.02 -14.54
C TYR A 233 -2.44 -14.60 -14.49
N LYS A 234 -2.82 -13.71 -13.57
CA LYS A 234 -4.23 -13.36 -13.33
C LYS A 234 -4.66 -12.04 -13.97
N THR A 235 -3.78 -11.05 -13.96
CA THR A 235 -4.09 -9.68 -14.38
C THR A 235 -3.75 -9.53 -15.86
N THR A 236 -4.61 -8.86 -16.62
CA THR A 236 -4.34 -8.46 -18.01
C THR A 236 -3.96 -6.98 -18.09
N MET A 237 -3.51 -6.51 -19.26
CA MET A 237 -3.27 -5.07 -19.48
C MET A 237 -4.55 -4.23 -19.39
N ASP A 238 -5.69 -4.78 -19.81
CA ASP A 238 -6.99 -4.11 -19.67
C ASP A 238 -7.40 -4.00 -18.19
N ASP A 239 -7.20 -5.06 -17.39
CA ASP A 239 -7.43 -4.99 -15.94
C ASP A 239 -6.55 -3.91 -15.27
N LEU A 240 -5.28 -3.78 -15.67
CA LEU A 240 -4.38 -2.73 -15.17
C LEU A 240 -4.90 -1.33 -15.53
N ARG A 241 -5.42 -1.16 -16.75
CA ARG A 241 -6.04 0.10 -17.16
C ARG A 241 -7.29 0.43 -16.35
N ASP A 242 -8.11 -0.57 -16.06
CA ASP A 242 -9.31 -0.42 -15.22
C ASP A 242 -8.95 -0.05 -13.78
N PHE A 243 -7.88 -0.65 -13.22
CA PHE A 243 -7.35 -0.27 -11.91
C PHE A 243 -6.84 1.18 -11.93
N ALA A 244 -6.05 1.56 -12.93
CA ALA A 244 -5.57 2.93 -13.07
C ALA A 244 -6.72 3.94 -13.16
N HIS A 245 -7.76 3.66 -13.97
CA HIS A 245 -8.95 4.50 -14.07
C HIS A 245 -9.66 4.66 -12.71
N LEU A 246 -9.85 3.56 -11.98
CA LEU A 246 -10.44 3.61 -10.64
C LEU A 246 -9.58 4.42 -9.67
N GLN A 247 -8.26 4.23 -9.68
CA GLN A 247 -7.31 4.94 -8.82
C GLN A 247 -7.29 6.45 -9.10
N LEU A 248 -7.32 6.85 -10.38
CA LEU A 248 -7.46 8.26 -10.80
C LEU A 248 -8.76 8.88 -10.29
N SER A 249 -9.87 8.12 -10.35
CA SER A 249 -11.16 8.58 -9.83
C SER A 249 -11.14 8.74 -8.31
N LEU A 250 -10.48 7.82 -7.59
CA LEU A 250 -10.37 7.87 -6.14
C LEU A 250 -9.46 9.00 -5.66
N ILE A 251 -8.34 9.27 -6.34
CA ILE A 251 -7.43 10.35 -5.95
C ILE A 251 -8.02 11.74 -6.22
N GLU A 252 -8.82 11.92 -7.28
CA GLU A 252 -9.58 13.16 -7.52
C GLU A 252 -10.60 13.41 -6.40
N ILE A 253 -11.31 12.36 -5.95
CA ILE A 253 -12.23 12.47 -4.81
C ILE A 253 -11.48 12.75 -3.51
N ALA A 254 -10.36 12.08 -3.26
CA ALA A 254 -9.52 12.34 -2.11
C ALA A 254 -9.09 13.81 -2.07
N TYR A 255 -8.67 14.37 -3.21
CA TYR A 255 -8.33 15.78 -3.35
C TYR A 255 -9.49 16.72 -2.99
N GLU A 256 -10.70 16.45 -3.50
CA GLU A 256 -11.89 17.30 -3.22
C GLU A 256 -12.29 17.30 -1.73
N LEU A 257 -12.12 16.16 -1.06
CA LEU A 257 -12.46 15.97 0.34
C LEU A 257 -11.39 16.52 1.31
N LEU A 258 -10.15 16.67 0.83
CA LEU A 258 -9.04 17.18 1.63
C LEU A 258 -9.11 18.69 1.82
N LYS A 259 -8.88 19.15 3.05
CA LYS A 259 -8.67 20.57 3.37
C LYS A 259 -7.44 21.12 2.64
N LYS A 260 -7.44 22.43 2.38
CA LYS A 260 -6.24 23.15 1.96
C LYS A 260 -5.14 22.99 3.01
N GLY A 261 -3.92 22.70 2.59
CA GLY A 261 -2.79 22.39 3.48
C GLY A 261 -2.79 20.97 4.06
N GLY A 262 -3.83 20.16 3.80
CA GLY A 262 -3.92 18.77 4.23
C GLY A 262 -3.04 17.83 3.42
N TYR A 263 -2.98 16.57 3.88
CA TYR A 263 -2.11 15.54 3.30
C TYR A 263 -2.87 14.29 2.87
N ILE A 264 -2.48 13.72 1.73
CA ILE A 264 -2.94 12.41 1.25
C ILE A 264 -1.72 11.49 1.22
N VAL A 265 -1.84 10.29 1.79
CA VAL A 265 -0.94 9.21 1.44
C VAL A 265 -1.64 8.32 0.42
N TYR A 266 -1.12 8.33 -0.81
CA TYR A 266 -1.47 7.35 -1.82
C TYR A 266 -0.56 6.12 -1.65
N SER A 267 -1.12 4.92 -1.68
CA SER A 267 -0.32 3.70 -1.68
C SER A 267 -0.98 2.55 -2.43
N THR A 268 -0.17 1.64 -2.95
CA THR A 268 -0.62 0.39 -3.57
C THR A 268 0.26 -0.77 -3.10
N CYS A 269 -0.26 -1.99 -3.21
CA CYS A 269 0.56 -3.21 -3.14
C CYS A 269 0.94 -3.71 -4.55
N SER A 270 1.13 -2.78 -5.49
CA SER A 270 1.60 -3.03 -6.83
C SER A 270 3.08 -2.65 -6.97
N VAL A 271 3.66 -3.05 -8.08
CA VAL A 271 4.94 -2.51 -8.57
C VAL A 271 4.76 -1.79 -9.91
N ALA A 272 3.53 -1.75 -10.43
CA ALA A 272 3.15 -1.26 -11.74
C ALA A 272 3.22 0.27 -11.84
N PRO A 273 4.10 0.86 -12.69
CA PRO A 273 4.11 2.31 -12.88
C PRO A 273 2.78 2.89 -13.38
N GLU A 274 1.98 2.07 -14.06
CA GLU A 274 0.63 2.39 -14.53
C GLU A 274 -0.38 2.58 -13.39
N GLU A 275 -0.15 1.94 -12.24
CA GLU A 275 -0.95 2.09 -11.01
C GLU A 275 -0.28 3.00 -9.96
N ASP A 276 0.99 3.36 -10.18
CA ASP A 276 1.83 4.03 -9.20
C ASP A 276 2.17 5.45 -9.67
N GLU A 277 3.27 5.63 -10.42
CA GLU A 277 3.71 6.96 -10.87
C GLU A 277 2.69 7.65 -11.75
N LEU A 278 1.95 6.92 -12.59
CA LEU A 278 0.92 7.52 -13.44
C LEU A 278 -0.15 8.24 -12.58
N ILE A 279 -0.53 7.64 -11.45
CA ILE A 279 -1.57 8.19 -10.57
C ILE A 279 -1.05 9.38 -9.78
N VAL A 280 0.19 9.30 -9.29
CA VAL A 280 0.84 10.42 -8.60
C VAL A 280 1.09 11.58 -9.57
N ASN A 281 1.53 11.29 -10.79
CA ASN A 281 1.74 12.30 -11.83
C ASN A 281 0.45 13.03 -12.17
N PHE A 282 -0.70 12.34 -12.20
CA PHE A 282 -2.01 12.99 -12.34
C PHE A 282 -2.30 13.94 -11.18
N ALA A 283 -2.06 13.51 -9.93
CA ALA A 283 -2.28 14.38 -8.79
C ALA A 283 -1.41 15.65 -8.82
N ILE A 284 -0.19 15.54 -9.33
CA ILE A 284 0.73 16.68 -9.47
C ILE A 284 0.26 17.60 -10.60
N GLU A 285 0.16 17.09 -11.82
CA GLU A 285 -0.04 17.90 -13.04
C GLU A 285 -1.49 18.38 -13.20
N GLU A 286 -2.48 17.55 -12.83
CA GLU A 286 -3.91 17.84 -13.09
C GLU A 286 -4.65 18.37 -11.86
N LEU A 287 -4.17 18.07 -10.65
CA LEU A 287 -4.77 18.54 -9.38
C LEU A 287 -3.91 19.59 -8.66
N GLY A 288 -2.69 19.86 -9.14
CA GLY A 288 -1.79 20.84 -8.53
C GLY A 288 -1.29 20.44 -7.14
N MET A 289 -1.22 19.15 -6.85
CA MET A 289 -0.66 18.66 -5.59
C MET A 289 0.87 18.62 -5.63
N LYS A 290 1.49 18.63 -4.46
CA LYS A 290 2.95 18.49 -4.32
C LYS A 290 3.31 17.15 -3.70
N ALA A 291 4.22 16.40 -4.33
CA ALA A 291 4.79 15.19 -3.74
C ALA A 291 5.89 15.58 -2.74
N MET A 292 5.69 15.20 -1.48
CA MET A 292 6.60 15.50 -0.37
C MET A 292 7.66 14.40 -0.25
N SER A 293 8.91 14.79 -0.05
CA SER A 293 9.98 13.85 0.26
C SER A 293 9.78 13.25 1.65
N VAL A 294 10.03 11.94 1.76
CA VAL A 294 9.91 11.18 3.00
C VAL A 294 11.19 10.40 3.21
N GLU A 295 11.88 10.66 4.32
CA GLU A 295 13.14 10.01 4.66
C GLU A 295 12.95 8.93 5.75
N GLY A 296 14.00 8.15 6.00
CA GLY A 296 14.04 7.17 7.10
C GLY A 296 13.53 5.77 6.76
N TYR A 297 13.17 5.52 5.50
CA TYR A 297 12.74 4.21 5.01
C TYR A 297 13.74 3.67 3.98
N PRO A 298 14.02 2.35 3.95
CA PRO A 298 14.97 1.77 3.01
C PRO A 298 14.38 1.59 1.61
N ALA A 299 13.65 2.57 1.09
CA ALA A 299 12.93 2.48 -0.18
C ALA A 299 13.75 3.02 -1.36
N SER A 300 13.44 2.54 -2.56
CA SER A 300 13.88 3.15 -3.82
C SER A 300 12.97 4.33 -4.17
N ASN A 301 13.48 5.28 -4.95
CA ASN A 301 12.68 6.41 -5.43
C ASN A 301 11.71 5.99 -6.55
N GLY A 302 10.68 6.80 -6.78
CA GLY A 302 9.79 6.67 -7.94
C GLY A 302 10.51 6.91 -9.27
N TYR A 303 9.98 6.31 -10.34
CA TYR A 303 10.54 6.46 -11.68
C TYR A 303 10.13 7.80 -12.29
N ILE A 304 11.10 8.64 -12.67
CA ILE A 304 10.82 9.88 -13.43
C ILE A 304 10.53 9.56 -14.89
N GLU A 305 11.18 8.52 -15.42
CA GLU A 305 11.01 8.04 -16.78
C GLU A 305 10.73 6.55 -16.73
N TYR A 306 9.69 6.11 -17.43
CA TYR A 306 9.34 4.71 -17.59
C TYR A 306 8.86 4.48 -19.02
N TYR A 307 9.51 3.53 -19.69
CA TYR A 307 9.23 3.20 -21.09
C TYR A 307 9.32 4.45 -21.99
N THR A 308 8.20 4.85 -22.61
CA THR A 308 8.11 6.03 -23.49
C THR A 308 7.57 7.28 -22.79
N THR A 309 7.33 7.21 -21.48
CA THR A 309 6.68 8.28 -20.71
C THR A 309 7.66 8.91 -19.73
N ARG A 310 7.65 10.24 -19.69
CA ARG A 310 8.32 11.04 -18.67
C ARG A 310 7.28 11.68 -17.75
N PHE A 311 7.40 11.40 -16.47
CA PHE A 311 6.58 11.97 -15.41
C PHE A 311 7.20 13.25 -14.85
N SER A 312 6.44 13.94 -14.02
CA SER A 312 6.91 15.09 -13.25
C SER A 312 8.12 14.73 -12.39
N ASN A 313 9.07 15.65 -12.25
CA ASN A 313 10.28 15.43 -11.44
C ASN A 313 9.95 15.15 -9.97
N ASP A 314 8.81 15.64 -9.48
CA ASP A 314 8.34 15.44 -8.12
C ASP A 314 7.97 13.98 -7.82
N VAL A 315 7.70 13.17 -8.83
CA VAL A 315 7.45 11.73 -8.70
C VAL A 315 8.64 10.98 -8.11
N LYS A 316 9.86 11.51 -8.22
CA LYS A 316 11.04 10.94 -7.54
C LYS A 316 10.89 10.86 -6.02
N ASN A 317 10.00 11.66 -5.42
CA ASN A 317 9.74 11.67 -3.99
C ASN A 317 8.86 10.49 -3.54
N CYS A 318 8.34 9.68 -4.47
CA CYS A 318 7.63 8.45 -4.13
C CYS A 318 8.58 7.38 -3.62
N LEU A 319 8.08 6.49 -2.77
CA LEU A 319 8.84 5.38 -2.20
C LEU A 319 8.36 4.06 -2.80
N ARG A 320 9.33 3.26 -3.29
CA ARG A 320 9.17 1.91 -3.83
C ARG A 320 9.86 0.89 -2.95
N PHE A 321 9.14 -0.18 -2.65
CA PHE A 321 9.67 -1.34 -1.97
C PHE A 321 9.63 -2.54 -2.91
N PHE A 322 10.71 -3.32 -2.91
CA PHE A 322 10.84 -4.53 -3.70
C PHE A 322 11.36 -5.68 -2.83
N PRO A 323 10.93 -6.92 -3.10
CA PRO A 323 11.39 -8.06 -2.34
C PRO A 323 12.89 -8.34 -2.42
N HIS A 324 13.50 -8.21 -3.60
CA HIS A 324 14.93 -8.46 -3.80
C HIS A 324 15.83 -7.39 -3.16
N LYS A 325 15.36 -6.14 -3.04
CA LYS A 325 16.14 -5.03 -2.45
C LYS A 325 15.92 -4.89 -0.95
N GLN A 326 14.66 -4.84 -0.51
CA GLN A 326 14.31 -4.54 0.88
C GLN A 326 13.89 -5.76 1.70
N GLY A 327 13.65 -6.91 1.07
CA GLY A 327 13.12 -8.09 1.76
C GLY A 327 11.68 -7.90 2.27
N THR A 328 10.93 -6.97 1.69
CA THR A 328 9.52 -6.70 1.98
C THR A 328 8.63 -7.15 0.83
N GLU A 329 7.31 -7.05 0.98
CA GLU A 329 6.41 -7.09 -0.17
C GLU A 329 6.74 -5.98 -1.19
N GLY A 330 6.36 -6.19 -2.46
CA GLY A 330 6.33 -5.12 -3.45
C GLY A 330 5.25 -4.10 -3.06
N PHE A 331 5.64 -2.83 -2.97
CA PHE A 331 4.77 -1.78 -2.45
C PHE A 331 5.18 -0.40 -2.95
N PHE A 332 4.21 0.47 -3.13
CA PHE A 332 4.42 1.86 -3.54
C PHE A 332 3.68 2.81 -2.61
N LEU A 333 4.26 3.98 -2.31
CA LEU A 333 3.54 5.06 -1.66
C LEU A 333 4.10 6.45 -2.01
N CYS A 334 3.23 7.46 -1.90
CA CYS A 334 3.57 8.87 -2.04
C CYS A 334 2.81 9.70 -1.01
N LEU A 335 3.50 10.65 -0.37
CA LEU A 335 2.88 11.67 0.47
C LEU A 335 2.60 12.92 -0.39
N LEU A 336 1.34 13.24 -0.59
CA LEU A 336 0.88 14.37 -1.38
C LEU A 336 0.33 15.46 -0.47
N LYS A 337 0.67 16.71 -0.73
CA LYS A 337 0.12 17.88 -0.05
C LYS A 337 -0.78 18.66 -1.00
N LYS A 338 -1.96 19.06 -0.51
CA LYS A 338 -2.83 20.03 -1.20
C LYS A 338 -2.39 21.44 -0.81
N GLU A 339 -1.97 22.24 -1.79
CA GLU A 339 -1.49 23.61 -1.56
C GLU A 339 -2.60 24.62 -1.23
#